data_AF-A0A4V4MJ90-F1
#
_entry.id   AF-A0A4V4MJ90-F1
#
_cell.length_a   1.000
_cell.length_b   1.000
_cell.length_c   1.000
_cell.angle_alpha   90.00
_cell.angle_beta   90.00
_cell.angle_gamma   90.00
#
_symmetry.space_group_name_H-M   'P 1'
#
loop_
_entity.id
_entity.type
_entity.pdbx_description
1 polymer ?
#
loop_
_entity_poly.entity_id
_entity_poly.type
_entity_poly.pdbx_seq_one_letter_code
_entity_poly.pdbx_strand_id
1 'polypeptide(L)'
;MKSLSNVFTLNSYNIHRLIIAGITVSSKFLSDIFYTNSRYAKVGGLPLSELNQLELHFLLLNDFNLFINKSEIDFYFKLLLEH
;
A
#
# COMPACT_ATOMS: atom_id res chain seq x y z
N MET A 1 25.61 -6.34 9.30
CA MET A 1 24.95 -7.35 10.15
C MET A 1 23.49 -7.45 9.70
N LYS A 2 23.21 -8.24 8.65
CA LYS A 2 21.85 -8.51 8.16
C LYS A 2 21.27 -9.64 9.01
N SER A 3 20.38 -9.32 9.93
CA SER A 3 19.71 -10.31 10.78
C SER A 3 18.42 -9.70 11.33
N LEU A 4 17.37 -9.68 10.50
CA LEU A 4 16.02 -10.07 10.93
C LEU A 4 15.20 -10.33 9.66
N SER A 5 15.20 -11.58 9.21
CA SER A 5 14.18 -12.09 8.30
C SER A 5 12.84 -12.17 9.04
N ASN A 6 12.25 -11.01 9.36
CA ASN A 6 10.84 -10.94 9.72
C ASN A 6 10.05 -10.97 8.41
N VAL A 7 9.87 -12.18 7.88
CA VAL A 7 8.98 -12.41 6.74
C VAL A 7 7.59 -11.93 7.17
N PHE A 8 7.12 -10.83 6.55
CA PHE A 8 5.77 -10.33 6.76
C PHE A 8 4.78 -11.41 6.33
N THR A 9 4.10 -12.02 7.31
CA THR A 9 3.15 -13.11 7.05
C THR A 9 1.75 -12.53 6.89
N LEU A 10 1.20 -12.65 5.68
CA LEU A 10 -0.15 -12.20 5.34
C LEU A 10 -1.20 -13.18 5.89
N ASN A 11 -2.24 -12.66 6.52
CA ASN A 11 -3.38 -13.44 7.00
C ASN A 11 -4.68 -12.62 6.96
N SER A 12 -5.82 -13.26 7.22
CA SER A 12 -7.14 -12.62 7.18
C SER A 12 -7.31 -11.47 8.19
N TYR A 13 -6.46 -11.37 9.22
CA TYR A 13 -6.53 -10.31 10.22
C TYR A 13 -5.73 -9.05 9.82
N ASN A 14 -4.76 -9.16 8.91
CA ASN A 14 -3.91 -8.04 8.50
C ASN A 14 -4.12 -7.57 7.04
N ILE A 15 -4.72 -8.41 6.19
CA ILE A 15 -4.92 -8.11 4.77
C ILE A 15 -5.68 -6.80 4.52
N HIS A 16 -6.75 -6.54 5.29
CA HIS A 16 -7.55 -5.32 5.12
C HIS A 16 -6.73 -4.05 5.37
N ARG A 17 -5.92 -4.06 6.44
CA ARG A 17 -5.05 -2.93 6.79
C ARG A 17 -3.97 -2.72 5.75
N LEU A 18 -3.40 -3.82 5.24
CA LEU A 18 -2.40 -3.77 4.17
C LEU A 18 -2.97 -3.14 2.90
N ILE A 19 -4.17 -3.56 2.48
CA ILE A 19 -4.83 -3.03 1.27
C ILE A 19 -5.11 -1.53 1.43
N ILE A 20 -5.66 -1.10 2.58
CA ILE A 20 -5.97 0.32 2.83
C ILE A 20 -4.69 1.17 2.79
N ALA A 21 -3.61 0.70 3.41
CA ALA A 21 -2.32 1.40 3.41
C ALA A 21 -1.76 1.48 1.98
N GLY A 22 -1.76 0.37 1.24
CA GLY A 22 -1.27 0.31 -0.12
C GLY A 22 -2.03 1.22 -1.08
N ILE A 23 -3.37 1.21 -1.04
CA ILE A 23 -4.19 2.12 -1.85
C ILE A 23 -3.89 3.57 -1.52
N THR A 24 -3.80 3.92 -0.23
CA THR A 24 -3.53 5.30 0.21
C THR A 24 -2.18 5.79 -0.29
N VAL A 25 -1.12 5.00 -0.12
CA VAL A 25 0.24 5.33 -0.59
C VAL A 25 0.26 5.43 -2.12
N SER A 26 -0.29 4.43 -2.82
CA SER A 26 -0.29 4.41 -4.29
C SER A 26 -1.06 5.59 -4.89
N SER A 27 -2.22 5.95 -4.33
CA SER A 27 -2.98 7.13 -4.79
C SER A 27 -2.18 8.42 -4.62
N LYS A 28 -1.51 8.60 -3.47
CA LYS A 28 -0.68 9.79 -3.24
C LYS A 28 0.57 9.85 -4.12
N PHE A 29 1.15 8.69 -4.44
CA PHE A 29 2.37 8.62 -5.23
C PHE A 29 2.09 8.78 -6.74
N LEU A 30 1.00 8.20 -7.24
CA LEU A 30 0.73 8.10 -8.67
C LEU A 30 -0.28 9.14 -9.18
N SER A 31 -1.17 9.65 -8.34
CA SER A 31 -2.24 10.55 -8.78
C SER A 31 -1.90 12.00 -8.47
N ASP A 32 -2.04 12.90 -9.44
CA ASP A 32 -1.87 14.34 -9.25
C ASP A 32 -2.90 14.94 -8.27
N ILE A 33 -4.06 14.29 -8.17
CA ILE A 33 -5.15 14.67 -7.27
C ILE A 33 -5.39 13.53 -6.29
N PHE A 34 -5.12 13.79 -5.01
CA PHE A 34 -5.30 12.83 -3.92
C PHE A 34 -6.02 13.46 -2.73
N TYR A 35 -6.60 12.63 -1.87
CA TYR A 35 -7.29 13.09 -0.66
C TYR A 35 -6.37 13.14 0.57
N THR A 36 -6.80 13.83 1.63
CA THR A 36 -6.08 13.82 2.91
C THR A 36 -6.24 12.47 3.63
N ASN A 37 -5.30 12.14 4.52
CA ASN A 37 -5.40 10.91 5.33
C ASN A 37 -6.68 10.85 6.15
N SER A 38 -7.21 11.98 6.61
CA SER A 38 -8.50 12.01 7.32
C SER A 38 -9.65 11.47 6.45
N ARG A 39 -9.64 11.79 5.15
CA ARG A 39 -10.65 11.30 4.20
C ARG A 39 -10.48 9.80 3.92
N TYR A 40 -9.25 9.35 3.67
CA TYR A 40 -8.97 7.93 3.48
C TYR A 40 -9.31 7.11 4.73
N ALA A 41 -8.97 7.60 5.93
CA ALA A 41 -9.25 6.93 7.20
C ALA A 41 -10.76 6.81 7.44
N LYS A 42 -11.53 7.86 7.13
CA LYS A 42 -12.99 7.85 7.24
C LYS A 42 -13.64 6.81 6.31
N VAL A 43 -13.14 6.67 5.08
CA VAL A 43 -13.64 5.65 4.13
C VAL A 43 -13.19 4.24 4.54
N GLY A 44 -11.96 4.10 5.01
CA GLY A 44 -11.39 2.83 5.48
C GLY A 44 -11.92 2.36 6.83
N GLY A 45 -12.74 3.17 7.52
CA GLY A 45 -13.27 2.84 8.85
C GLY A 45 -12.20 2.80 9.95
N LEU A 46 -11.11 3.54 9.80
CA LEU A 46 -9.97 3.55 10.72
C LEU A 46 -9.85 4.89 11.45
N PRO A 47 -9.33 4.91 12.68
CA PRO A 47 -8.80 6.13 13.29
C PRO A 47 -7.70 6.74 12.41
N LEU A 48 -7.65 8.08 12.33
CA LEU A 48 -6.63 8.79 11.56
C LEU A 48 -5.20 8.43 11.99
N SER A 49 -4.98 8.30 13.30
CA SER A 49 -3.68 7.91 13.85
C SER A 49 -3.24 6.52 13.38
N GLU A 50 -4.18 5.56 13.30
CA GLU A 50 -3.90 4.22 12.80
C GLU A 50 -3.53 4.26 11.31
N LEU A 51 -4.27 5.00 10.48
CA LEU A 51 -3.93 5.11 9.06
C LEU A 51 -2.55 5.74 8.84
N ASN A 52 -2.22 6.78 9.61
CA ASN A 52 -0.89 7.42 9.51
C ASN A 52 0.24 6.43 9.83
N GLN A 53 0.06 5.58 10.84
CA GLN A 53 1.03 4.54 11.18
C GLN A 53 1.10 3.45 10.10
N LEU A 54 -0.04 3.01 9.57
CA LEU A 54 -0.11 2.02 8.50
C LEU A 54 0.57 2.51 7.22
N GLU A 55 0.38 3.78 6.87
CA GLU A 55 1.07 4.41 5.74
C GLU A 55 2.60 4.33 5.91
N LEU A 56 3.12 4.72 7.08
CA LEU A 56 4.54 4.66 7.37
C LEU A 56 5.08 3.22 7.35
N HIS A 57 4.37 2.28 7.96
CA HIS A 57 4.76 0.86 7.93
C HIS A 57 4.79 0.32 6.51
N PHE A 58 3.83 0.68 5.66
CA PHE A 58 3.82 0.28 4.26
C PHE A 58 5.04 0.81 3.51
N LEU A 59 5.40 2.08 3.70
CA LEU A 59 6.60 2.67 3.10
C LEU A 59 7.87 1.97 3.55
N LEU A 60 8.00 1.68 4.85
CA LEU A 60 9.14 0.95 5.41
C LEU A 60 9.23 -0.47 4.88
N LEU A 61 8.10 -1.17 4.70
CA LEU A 61 8.07 -2.52 4.13
C LEU A 61 8.53 -2.56 2.67
N ASN A 62 8.39 -1.46 1.93
CA ASN A 62 8.82 -1.34 0.54
C ASN A 62 10.17 -0.62 0.40
N ASP A 63 10.89 -0.33 1.50
CA ASP A 63 12.12 0.48 1.49
C ASP A 63 11.96 1.82 0.75
N PHE A 64 10.77 2.43 0.81
CA PHE A 64 10.36 3.62 0.05
C PHE A 64 10.48 3.49 -1.48
N ASN A 65 10.69 2.29 -2.01
CA ASN A 65 10.72 2.03 -3.44
C ASN A 65 9.30 1.83 -3.98
N LEU A 66 8.69 2.92 -4.44
CA LEU A 66 7.31 2.94 -4.96
C LEU A 66 7.23 3.06 -6.49
N PHE A 67 8.38 3.23 -7.15
CA PHE A 67 8.42 3.39 -8.60
C PHE A 67 8.16 2.06 -9.29
N ILE A 68 7.21 2.05 -10.22
CA ILE A 68 6.85 0.87 -11.00
C ILE A 68 7.16 1.15 -12.46
N ASN A 69 7.91 0.26 -13.10
CA ASN A 69 8.21 0.36 -14.52
C ASN A 69 6.96 0.10 -15.36
N LYS A 70 6.86 0.75 -16.53
CA LYS A 70 5.76 0.53 -17.47
C LYS A 70 5.58 -0.95 -17.83
N SER A 71 6.68 -1.68 -18.03
CA SER A 71 6.66 -3.12 -18.34
C SER A 71 5.99 -3.96 -17.27
N GLU A 72 6.13 -3.60 -16.00
CA GLU A 72 5.51 -4.31 -14.88
C GLU A 72 4.00 -4.06 -14.84
N ILE A 73 3.57 -2.81 -15.01
CA ILE A 73 2.14 -2.47 -15.11
C ILE A 73 1.51 -3.18 -16.32
N ASP A 74 2.15 -3.14 -17.48
CA ASP A 74 1.67 -3.80 -18.70
C ASP A 74 1.54 -5.32 -18.51
N PHE A 75 2.45 -5.95 -17.75
CA PHE A 75 2.39 -7.36 -17.40
C PHE A 75 1.16 -7.69 -16.54
N TYR A 76 0.94 -6.95 -15.44
CA TYR A 76 -0.22 -7.16 -14.58
C TYR A 76 -1.54 -6.87 -15.30
N PHE A 77 -1.58 -5.87 -16.18
CA PHE A 77 -2.75 -5.54 -16.99
C PHE A 77 -3.14 -6.68 -17.94
N LYS A 78 -2.15 -7.34 -18.57
CA LYS A 78 -2.41 -8.52 -19.41
C LYS A 78 -2.98 -9.68 -18.59
N LEU A 79 -2.42 -9.95 -17.41
CA LEU A 79 -2.90 -11.02 -16.53
C LEU A 79 -4.38 -10.82 -16.13
N LEU A 80 -4.81 -9.57 -15.95
CA LEU A 80 -6.21 -9.23 -15.67
C LEU A 80 -7.15 -9.40 -16.86
N LEU A 81 -6.65 -9.35 -18.10
CA LEU A 81 -7.47 -9.52 -19.32
C LEU A 81 -7.60 -10.99 -19.75
N GLU A 82 -6.65 -11.85 -19.34
CA GLU A 82 -6.65 -13.27 -19.66
C GLU A 82 -7.58 -14.10 -18.74
N HIS A 83 -8.17 -13.48 -17.71
CA HIS A 83 -9.11 -14.07 -16.76
C HIS A 83 -10.43 -13.31 -16.71
#